data_AF-A0A9W9ZAG3-F1
#
_entry.id   AF-A0A9W9ZAG3-F1
#
_cell.length_a   1.000
_cell.length_b   1.000
_cell.length_c   1.000
_cell.angle_alpha   90.00
_cell.angle_beta   90.00
_cell.angle_gamma   90.00
#
_symmetry.space_group_name_H-M   'P 1'
#
loop_
_entity.id
_entity.type
_entity.pdbx_description
1 polymer ?
#
loop_
_entity_poly.entity_id
_entity_poly.type
_entity_poly.pdbx_seq_one_letter_code
_entity_poly.pdbx_strand_id
1 'polypeptide(L)'
;MGNSKQKIDEPFESDRHFIDATSWFDLQEKIRFTSYTGRKSNLENYSFLPTTIMEIINGTIPVFAQWNYRILCHPVSRDIPLNRLRVVDEFHTRLPYGRKYDEQAYTRAARFQLNPKDSDRWYRGFNSPSFTLLDALMSEIPGKDNYQGNLIDDAFDLPAHTIDPKKKGQKLNAALYHRLFQVQAKDAMGQSRQHRGYADENLFMAMTTQSKVAGMKLTTCKGPPKRRTCQTESQKFSYAIPLELIYLTPLNRWNPYDLEYKGDERLPHGKTVLQGGRNGGKTPDKAYNGTNSKKYYQTPSTFFSGLEVSSDAADTTKNNVGVLDKNDTVRITQASGVRIFLPEIKGVGILRQRYPIMPVHGEGSPVWKELEAVKDLLMNSQTYFYMYREPLAGSGVVPTEPPERPITLRMQYAMKTPQVRTLMKSL
;
A
#
# COMPACT_ATOMS: atom_id res chain seq x y z
N MET A 1 27.07 10.60 6.83
CA MET A 1 27.02 11.41 8.06
C MET A 1 26.17 12.64 7.77
N GLY A 2 24.96 12.72 8.32
CA GLY A 2 24.07 13.87 8.17
C GLY A 2 24.15 14.73 9.43
N ASN A 3 24.38 16.03 9.27
CA ASN A 3 24.56 16.99 10.35
C ASN A 3 23.17 17.30 10.96
N SER A 4 23.00 17.19 12.28
CA SER A 4 21.72 17.40 12.99
C SER A 4 21.12 18.80 12.82
N LYS A 5 21.90 19.74 12.26
CA LYS A 5 21.51 21.12 11.92
C LYS A 5 21.08 21.32 10.45
N GLN A 6 21.02 20.27 9.63
CA GLN A 6 20.55 20.40 8.25
C GLN A 6 19.06 20.73 8.22
N LYS A 7 18.68 21.69 7.34
CA LYS A 7 17.28 21.97 7.03
C LYS A 7 16.60 20.69 6.55
N ILE A 8 15.38 20.46 7.01
CA ILE A 8 14.54 19.37 6.52
C ILE A 8 14.20 19.69 5.07
N ASP A 9 14.49 18.74 4.18
CA ASP A 9 14.05 18.77 2.79
C ASP A 9 12.83 17.85 2.70
N GLU A 10 11.70 18.41 2.27
CA GLU A 10 10.46 17.66 2.16
C GLU A 10 10.61 16.57 1.08
N PRO A 11 10.39 15.29 1.42
CA PRO A 11 10.66 14.21 0.47
C PRO A 11 9.67 14.17 -0.69
N PHE A 12 8.50 14.82 -0.57
CA PHE A 12 7.49 14.93 -1.61
C PHE A 12 6.55 16.11 -1.33
N GLU A 13 6.01 16.69 -2.40
CA GLU A 13 4.99 17.74 -2.32
C GLU A 13 3.64 17.16 -1.89
N SER A 14 3.00 17.80 -0.92
CA SER A 14 1.65 17.49 -0.49
C SER A 14 0.84 18.77 -0.39
N ASP A 15 -0.34 18.79 -1.02
CA ASP A 15 -1.28 19.90 -0.92
C ASP A 15 -1.88 20.09 0.49
N ARG A 16 -1.75 19.07 1.35
CA ARG A 16 -2.40 18.99 2.66
C ARG A 16 -1.45 19.08 3.85
N HIS A 17 -0.17 18.74 3.65
CA HIS A 17 0.79 18.61 4.73
C HIS A 17 2.15 19.15 4.30
N PHE A 18 2.72 20.03 5.11
CA PHE A 18 4.13 20.37 5.04
C PHE A 18 4.79 20.02 6.38
N ILE A 19 6.10 19.86 6.40
CA ILE A 19 6.87 19.61 7.62
C ILE A 19 7.23 20.99 8.21
N ASP A 20 6.42 21.44 9.16
CA ASP A 20 6.67 22.53 10.08
C ASP A 20 7.75 22.14 11.11
N ALA A 21 8.98 21.94 10.63
CA ALA A 21 10.16 21.82 11.48
C ALA A 21 11.39 22.38 10.75
N THR A 22 12.19 23.14 11.49
CA THR A 22 13.37 23.82 10.94
C THR A 22 14.56 22.88 10.75
N SER A 23 14.62 21.83 11.58
CA SER A 23 15.67 20.82 11.58
C SER A 23 15.13 19.48 12.05
N TRP A 24 15.89 18.41 11.79
CA TRP A 24 15.54 17.06 12.25
C TRP A 24 15.40 16.96 13.77
N PHE A 25 16.21 17.69 14.52
CA PHE A 25 16.14 17.72 15.97
C PHE A 25 14.86 18.41 16.46
N ASP A 26 14.50 19.54 15.86
CA ASP A 26 13.25 20.26 16.14
C ASP A 26 12.01 19.37 15.88
N LEU A 27 12.00 18.63 14.76
CA LEU A 27 10.95 17.65 14.47
C LEU A 27 10.86 16.58 15.58
N GLN A 28 12.01 16.04 16.01
CA GLN A 28 12.06 15.04 17.06
C GLN A 28 11.58 15.58 18.42
N GLU A 29 11.92 16.82 18.79
CA GLU A 29 11.45 17.44 20.03
C GLU A 29 9.94 17.69 20.02
N LYS A 30 9.40 18.21 18.91
CA LYS A 30 7.96 18.38 18.73
C LYS A 30 7.22 17.04 18.87
N ILE A 31 7.74 15.98 18.24
CA ILE A 31 7.19 14.62 18.35
C ILE A 31 7.28 14.09 19.79
N ARG A 32 8.43 14.22 20.45
CA ARG A 32 8.63 13.73 21.82
C ARG A 32 7.69 14.42 22.78
N PHE A 33 7.57 15.75 22.70
CA PHE A 33 6.71 16.55 23.56
C PHE A 33 5.23 16.16 23.36
N THR A 34 4.77 16.08 22.12
CA THR A 34 3.36 15.79 21.80
C THR A 34 2.98 14.35 22.12
N SER A 35 3.89 13.39 21.90
CA SER A 35 3.70 11.99 22.29
C SER A 35 3.67 11.83 23.81
N TYR A 36 4.50 12.58 24.54
CA TYR A 36 4.55 12.53 26.01
C TYR A 36 3.33 13.20 26.66
N THR A 37 2.91 14.34 26.12
CA THR A 37 1.83 15.15 26.71
C THR A 37 0.44 14.77 26.20
N GLY A 38 0.34 13.97 25.13
CA GLY A 38 -0.90 13.70 24.41
C GLY A 38 -1.51 14.95 23.75
N ARG A 39 -0.78 16.08 23.70
CA ARG A 39 -1.24 17.33 23.08
C ARG A 39 -0.98 17.29 21.58
N LYS A 40 -1.93 17.82 20.82
CA LYS A 40 -1.86 17.99 19.37
C LYS A 40 -1.84 19.48 19.04
N SER A 41 -0.97 19.89 18.12
CA SER A 41 -1.03 21.25 17.55
C SER A 41 -2.19 21.34 16.57
N ASN A 42 -2.97 22.42 16.62
CA ASN A 42 -4.11 22.63 15.72
C ASN A 42 -3.72 22.82 14.26
N LEU A 43 -2.46 23.21 13.99
CA LEU A 43 -1.93 23.39 12.63
C LEU A 43 -1.22 22.14 12.10
N GLU A 44 -1.20 21.05 12.88
CA GLU A 44 -0.78 19.66 12.59
C GLU A 44 0.07 19.44 11.31
N ASN A 45 1.26 20.03 11.29
CA ASN A 45 2.21 19.95 10.17
C ASN A 45 3.55 19.35 10.62
N TYR A 46 3.57 18.36 11.50
CA TYR A 46 4.82 17.63 11.78
C TYR A 46 4.62 16.12 11.66
N SER A 47 5.41 15.49 10.78
CA SER A 47 5.30 14.06 10.49
C SER A 47 5.95 13.23 11.59
N PHE A 48 5.22 12.25 12.14
CA PHE A 48 5.82 11.25 13.02
C PHE A 48 6.70 10.32 12.18
N LEU A 49 8.01 10.50 12.27
CA LEU A 49 9.00 9.70 11.55
C LEU A 49 9.81 8.87 12.55
N PRO A 50 9.52 7.56 12.68
CA PRO A 50 10.25 6.70 13.59
C PRO A 50 11.76 6.74 13.32
N THR A 51 12.56 6.66 14.38
CA THR A 51 14.02 6.59 14.31
C THR A 51 14.50 5.25 14.89
N THR A 52 15.57 4.72 14.33
CA THR A 52 16.19 3.47 14.78
C THR A 52 17.70 3.63 14.84
N ILE A 53 18.35 2.92 15.76
CA ILE A 53 19.81 2.82 15.80
C ILE A 53 20.21 1.74 14.78
N MET A 54 21.07 2.10 13.83
CA MET A 54 21.55 1.19 12.79
C MET A 54 22.92 0.60 13.12
N GLU A 55 23.78 1.38 13.78
CA GLU A 55 25.14 1.00 14.12
C GLU A 55 25.54 1.74 15.40
N ILE A 56 26.46 1.15 16.17
CA ILE A 56 27.09 1.83 17.30
C ILE A 56 28.59 1.87 17.01
N ILE A 57 29.10 3.04 16.64
CA ILE A 57 30.52 3.25 16.36
C ILE A 57 31.29 3.11 17.68
N ASN A 58 32.29 2.23 17.68
CA ASN A 58 33.17 1.97 18.83
C ASN A 58 32.41 1.68 20.15
N GLY A 59 31.21 1.11 20.07
CA GLY A 59 30.39 0.78 21.23
C GLY A 59 29.80 1.97 22.00
N THR A 60 30.00 3.22 21.54
CA THR A 60 29.62 4.42 22.29
C THR A 60 28.77 5.42 21.50
N ILE A 61 28.96 5.52 20.18
CA ILE A 61 28.30 6.54 19.36
C ILE A 61 27.20 5.89 18.51
N PRO A 62 25.91 6.07 18.82
CA PRO A 62 24.83 5.54 18.00
C PRO A 62 24.70 6.29 16.68
N VAL A 63 24.60 5.54 15.59
CA VAL A 63 24.24 6.03 14.27
C VAL A 63 22.75 5.79 14.07
N PHE A 64 21.99 6.88 13.98
CA PHE A 64 20.55 6.81 13.77
C PHE A 64 20.20 6.80 12.28
N ALA A 65 19.16 6.05 11.94
CA ALA A 65 18.41 6.20 10.72
C ALA A 65 16.97 6.60 11.04
N GLN A 66 16.36 7.31 10.10
CA GLN A 66 14.98 7.75 10.19
C GLN A 66 14.19 7.16 9.03
N TRP A 67 12.97 6.75 9.32
CA TRP A 67 12.03 6.32 8.32
C TRP A 67 11.50 7.53 7.57
N ASN A 68 11.78 7.59 6.26
CA ASN A 68 11.19 8.55 5.33
C ASN A 68 10.25 7.81 4.39
N TYR A 69 9.09 8.42 4.12
CA TYR A 69 8.09 7.86 3.22
C TYR A 69 7.85 8.75 2.00
N ARG A 70 7.34 8.14 0.93
CA ARG A 70 6.81 8.81 -0.24
C ARG A 70 5.66 7.97 -0.78
N ILE A 71 4.63 8.63 -1.30
CA ILE A 71 3.57 7.94 -2.04
C ILE A 71 4.00 7.87 -3.51
N LEU A 72 3.91 6.69 -4.10
CA LEU A 72 4.21 6.47 -5.51
C LEU A 72 3.03 5.78 -6.19
N CYS A 73 2.80 6.17 -7.44
CA CYS A 73 1.90 5.47 -8.34
C CYS A 73 2.73 4.78 -9.41
N HIS A 74 2.38 3.53 -9.73
CA HIS A 74 3.00 2.77 -10.81
C HIS A 74 1.91 2.20 -11.72
N PRO A 75 1.99 2.40 -13.05
CA PRO A 75 1.07 1.76 -13.97
C PRO A 75 1.35 0.26 -14.01
N VAL A 76 0.34 -0.55 -13.71
CA VAL A 76 0.43 -2.00 -13.81
C VAL A 76 0.42 -2.45 -15.28
N SER A 77 1.03 -3.60 -15.56
CA SER A 77 1.20 -4.13 -16.92
C SER A 77 -0.12 -4.47 -17.66
N ARG A 78 -1.22 -4.61 -16.92
CA ARG A 78 -2.55 -4.92 -17.44
C ARG A 78 -3.65 -4.34 -16.56
N ASP A 79 -4.83 -4.16 -17.15
CA ASP A 79 -6.03 -3.83 -16.39
C ASP A 79 -6.47 -4.99 -15.52
N ILE A 80 -6.85 -4.68 -14.28
CA ILE A 80 -7.35 -5.67 -13.32
C ILE A 80 -8.89 -5.67 -13.39
N PRO A 81 -9.53 -6.81 -13.68
CA PRO A 81 -10.98 -6.87 -13.69
C PRO A 81 -11.58 -6.60 -12.30
N LEU A 82 -12.69 -5.85 -12.22
CA LEU A 82 -13.32 -5.48 -10.94
C LEU A 82 -13.81 -6.69 -10.13
N ASN A 83 -14.11 -7.82 -10.77
CA ASN A 83 -14.46 -9.06 -10.06
C ASN A 83 -13.28 -9.69 -9.29
N ARG A 84 -12.04 -9.20 -9.50
CA ARG A 84 -10.87 -9.53 -8.68
C ARG A 84 -10.86 -8.81 -7.35
N LEU A 85 -11.76 -7.85 -7.13
CA LEU A 85 -11.89 -7.10 -5.89
C LEU A 85 -13.14 -7.54 -5.13
N ARG A 86 -13.00 -7.61 -3.80
CA ARG A 86 -14.10 -7.89 -2.89
C ARG A 86 -14.00 -6.97 -1.69
N VAL A 87 -15.13 -6.47 -1.22
CA VAL A 87 -15.17 -5.62 -0.03
C VAL A 87 -14.74 -6.42 1.21
N VAL A 88 -13.89 -5.84 2.04
CA VAL A 88 -13.54 -6.44 3.34
C VAL A 88 -14.74 -6.29 4.26
N ASP A 89 -15.17 -7.40 4.88
CA ASP A 89 -16.31 -7.35 5.79
C ASP A 89 -15.91 -6.77 7.16
N GLU A 90 -15.83 -5.44 7.24
CA GLU A 90 -15.49 -4.74 8.47
C GLU A 90 -16.72 -4.38 9.27
N PHE A 91 -17.01 -5.20 10.27
CA PHE A 91 -18.15 -4.96 11.13
C PHE A 91 -18.04 -3.64 11.91
N HIS A 92 -16.84 -3.22 12.29
CA HIS A 92 -16.62 -1.97 13.02
C HIS A 92 -17.00 -0.70 12.24
N THR A 93 -16.94 -0.72 10.91
CA THR A 93 -17.39 0.41 10.08
C THR A 93 -18.87 0.34 9.74
N ARG A 94 -19.45 -0.87 9.75
CA ARG A 94 -20.85 -1.11 9.38
C ARG A 94 -21.80 -0.95 10.56
N LEU A 95 -21.45 -1.50 11.72
CA LEU A 95 -22.31 -1.61 12.90
C LEU A 95 -22.79 -0.24 13.41
N PRO A 96 -21.93 0.78 13.61
CA PRO A 96 -22.39 2.07 14.13
C PRO A 96 -23.40 2.78 13.21
N TYR A 97 -23.35 2.48 11.91
CA TYR A 97 -24.21 3.10 10.90
C TYR A 97 -25.33 2.16 10.41
N GLY A 98 -25.46 0.96 11.00
CA GLY A 98 -26.49 -0.01 10.61
C GLY A 98 -26.41 -0.48 9.14
N ARG A 99 -25.22 -0.49 8.53
CA ARG A 99 -25.07 -0.75 7.08
C ARG A 99 -25.02 -2.23 6.72
N LYS A 100 -25.69 -2.59 5.63
CA LYS A 100 -25.53 -3.91 4.98
C LYS A 100 -24.16 -4.02 4.31
N TYR A 101 -23.75 -5.25 4.01
CA TYR A 101 -22.47 -5.54 3.36
C TYR A 101 -22.37 -4.86 1.98
N ASP A 102 -23.41 -4.99 1.16
CA ASP A 102 -23.43 -4.40 -0.19
C ASP A 102 -23.44 -2.87 -0.16
N GLU A 103 -24.14 -2.28 0.82
CA GLU A 103 -24.17 -0.82 1.03
C GLU A 103 -22.78 -0.28 1.38
N GLN A 104 -22.01 -1.03 2.19
CA GLN A 104 -20.66 -0.62 2.58
C GLN A 104 -19.74 -0.42 1.36
N ALA A 105 -19.91 -1.23 0.30
CA ALA A 105 -19.14 -1.13 -0.94
C ALA A 105 -19.17 0.28 -1.57
N TYR A 106 -20.32 0.95 -1.44
CA TYR A 106 -20.60 2.28 -2.00
C TYR A 106 -20.20 3.43 -1.08
N THR A 107 -19.48 3.17 0.01
CA THR A 107 -19.01 4.20 0.96
C THR A 107 -17.53 4.53 0.78
N ARG A 108 -17.12 5.76 1.12
CA ARG A 108 -15.68 6.15 1.14
C ARG A 108 -14.86 5.29 2.12
N ALA A 109 -15.50 4.71 3.14
CA ALA A 109 -14.86 3.87 4.15
C ALA A 109 -14.66 2.40 3.72
N ALA A 110 -15.16 1.99 2.55
CA ALA A 110 -14.98 0.61 2.10
C ALA A 110 -13.52 0.31 1.74
N ARG A 111 -12.99 -0.78 2.30
CA ARG A 111 -11.72 -1.40 1.94
C ARG A 111 -11.97 -2.65 1.08
N PHE A 112 -10.97 -3.03 0.31
CA PHE A 112 -11.04 -4.12 -0.65
C PHE A 112 -9.88 -5.08 -0.46
N GLN A 113 -10.14 -6.35 -0.74
CA GLN A 113 -9.14 -7.39 -0.91
C GLN A 113 -9.03 -7.73 -2.38
N LEU A 114 -7.82 -8.09 -2.79
CA LEU A 114 -7.52 -8.59 -4.12
C LEU A 114 -7.54 -10.12 -4.12
N ASN A 115 -8.15 -10.73 -5.14
CA ASN A 115 -8.24 -12.18 -5.23
C ASN A 115 -6.82 -12.78 -5.38
N PRO A 116 -6.33 -13.57 -4.40
CA PRO A 116 -4.97 -14.10 -4.44
C PRO A 116 -4.68 -14.97 -5.67
N LYS A 117 -5.69 -15.62 -6.25
CA LYS A 117 -5.55 -16.57 -7.37
C LYS A 117 -5.61 -15.94 -8.75
N ASP A 118 -5.94 -14.66 -8.86
CA ASP A 118 -6.23 -14.02 -10.14
C ASP A 118 -7.27 -14.80 -10.98
N SER A 119 -8.43 -15.10 -10.40
CA SER A 119 -9.49 -15.83 -11.08
C SER A 119 -10.85 -15.16 -10.91
N ASP A 120 -11.79 -15.45 -11.83
CA ASP A 120 -13.14 -14.86 -11.80
C ASP A 120 -13.97 -15.31 -10.60
N ARG A 121 -13.54 -16.39 -9.94
CA ARG A 121 -14.20 -16.95 -8.76
C ARG A 121 -13.38 -16.69 -7.52
N TRP A 122 -14.06 -16.22 -6.48
CA TRP A 122 -13.47 -16.14 -5.14
C TRP A 122 -13.58 -17.51 -4.48
N TYR A 123 -12.43 -18.07 -4.11
CA TYR A 123 -12.39 -19.32 -3.36
C TYR A 123 -12.21 -19.02 -1.87
N ARG A 124 -13.16 -19.46 -1.03
CA ARG A 124 -13.04 -19.38 0.43
C ARG A 124 -12.34 -20.65 0.93
N GLY A 125 -11.10 -20.54 1.42
CA GLY A 125 -10.38 -21.65 2.05
C GLY A 125 -8.85 -21.54 2.01
N PHE A 126 -8.17 -22.41 2.77
CA PHE A 126 -6.71 -22.45 2.97
C PHE A 126 -5.86 -22.75 1.72
N ASN A 127 -6.47 -22.94 0.55
CA ASN A 127 -5.73 -23.25 -0.68
C ASN A 127 -5.31 -21.99 -1.44
N SER A 128 -4.88 -20.96 -0.71
CA SER A 128 -4.28 -19.76 -1.30
C SER A 128 -2.92 -20.11 -1.91
N PRO A 129 -2.61 -19.63 -3.12
CA PRO A 129 -1.32 -19.86 -3.72
C PRO A 129 -0.25 -19.16 -2.89
N SER A 130 0.95 -19.75 -2.81
CA SER A 130 2.07 -19.09 -2.12
C SER A 130 2.46 -17.77 -2.79
N PHE A 131 2.33 -17.68 -4.12
CA PHE A 131 2.51 -16.46 -4.88
C PHE A 131 1.14 -15.94 -5.33
N THR A 132 0.77 -14.75 -4.88
CA THR A 132 -0.56 -14.17 -5.08
C THR A 132 -0.58 -13.14 -6.21
N LEU A 133 -1.78 -12.72 -6.64
CA LEU A 133 -1.92 -11.60 -7.57
C LEU A 133 -1.25 -10.31 -7.05
N LEU A 134 -1.34 -10.05 -5.75
CA LEU A 134 -0.67 -8.88 -5.14
C LEU A 134 0.86 -9.00 -5.25
N ASP A 135 1.42 -10.20 -5.08
CA ASP A 135 2.85 -10.43 -5.29
C ASP A 135 3.27 -10.14 -6.73
N ALA A 136 2.46 -10.58 -7.70
CA ALA A 136 2.71 -10.32 -9.11
C ALA A 136 2.74 -8.82 -9.40
N LEU A 137 1.75 -8.06 -8.92
CA LEU A 137 1.66 -6.62 -9.12
C LEU A 137 2.82 -5.87 -8.44
N MET A 138 3.13 -6.21 -7.19
CA MET A 138 4.22 -5.56 -6.46
C MET A 138 5.58 -5.86 -7.09
N SER A 139 5.75 -7.05 -7.68
CA SER A 139 6.99 -7.42 -8.38
C SER A 139 7.26 -6.63 -9.67
N GLU A 140 6.27 -5.88 -10.19
CA GLU A 140 6.46 -4.95 -11.31
C GLU A 140 7.02 -3.60 -10.84
N ILE A 141 6.82 -3.25 -9.57
CA ILE A 141 7.14 -1.92 -9.04
C ILE A 141 8.63 -1.84 -8.70
N PRO A 142 9.38 -0.88 -9.29
CA PRO A 142 10.78 -0.69 -8.95
C PRO A 142 10.97 -0.08 -7.57
N GLY A 143 12.01 -0.53 -6.88
CA GLY A 143 12.49 0.08 -5.65
C GLY A 143 13.18 1.43 -5.88
N LYS A 144 14.07 1.79 -4.95
CA LYS A 144 14.77 3.09 -4.96
C LYS A 144 15.85 3.23 -6.05
N ASP A 145 16.23 2.13 -6.70
CA ASP A 145 17.15 2.13 -7.85
C ASP A 145 16.42 2.32 -9.20
N ASN A 146 15.09 2.55 -9.14
CA ASN A 146 14.22 2.75 -10.29
C ASN A 146 14.28 1.60 -11.31
N TYR A 147 13.80 1.83 -12.53
CA TYR A 147 13.65 0.81 -13.58
C TYR A 147 14.95 0.14 -14.05
N GLN A 148 16.10 0.78 -13.82
CA GLN A 148 17.42 0.24 -14.19
C GLN A 148 17.99 -0.70 -13.12
N GLY A 149 17.36 -0.78 -11.95
CA GLY A 149 17.81 -1.61 -10.85
C GLY A 149 17.81 -3.10 -11.21
N ASN A 150 18.98 -3.72 -11.12
CA ASN A 150 19.17 -5.16 -11.22
C ASN A 150 20.11 -5.61 -10.10
N LEU A 151 19.53 -6.03 -8.99
CA LEU A 151 20.25 -6.47 -7.80
C LEU A 151 19.87 -7.91 -7.49
N ILE A 152 20.82 -8.69 -7.04
CA ILE A 152 20.60 -10.08 -6.61
C ILE A 152 20.89 -10.13 -5.12
N ASP A 153 19.99 -10.73 -4.36
CA ASP A 153 20.27 -11.06 -2.96
C ASP A 153 21.03 -12.39 -2.92
N ASP A 154 22.32 -12.32 -2.60
CA ASP A 154 23.24 -13.45 -2.49
C ASP A 154 23.88 -13.58 -1.10
N ALA A 155 23.26 -12.94 -0.09
CA ALA A 155 23.77 -12.99 1.28
C ALA A 155 23.98 -14.45 1.76
N PHE A 156 25.07 -14.64 2.50
CA PHE A 156 25.48 -15.94 3.04
C PHE A 156 25.80 -17.00 1.99
N ASP A 157 26.19 -16.59 0.78
CA ASP A 157 26.42 -17.46 -0.39
C ASP A 157 25.15 -18.20 -0.85
N LEU A 158 23.96 -17.66 -0.55
CA LEU A 158 22.66 -18.28 -0.86
C LEU A 158 21.84 -17.37 -1.80
N PRO A 159 22.02 -17.49 -3.12
CA PRO A 159 21.30 -16.65 -4.06
C PRO A 159 19.78 -16.88 -3.99
N ALA A 160 19.04 -15.78 -3.84
CA ALA A 160 17.60 -15.77 -3.87
C ALA A 160 17.07 -16.01 -5.30
N HIS A 161 16.13 -16.96 -5.41
CA HIS A 161 15.39 -17.27 -6.63
C HIS A 161 13.94 -16.82 -6.51
N THR A 162 13.35 -16.50 -7.65
CA THR A 162 11.94 -16.11 -7.71
C THR A 162 11.03 -17.30 -7.44
N ILE A 163 9.92 -17.04 -6.76
CA ILE A 163 8.83 -18.00 -6.56
C ILE A 163 7.70 -17.82 -7.58
N ASP A 164 7.81 -16.84 -8.48
CA ASP A 164 6.85 -16.61 -9.56
C ASP A 164 6.78 -17.86 -10.45
N PRO A 165 5.59 -18.49 -10.58
CA PRO A 165 5.40 -19.66 -11.44
C PRO A 165 5.84 -19.42 -12.90
N LYS A 166 5.74 -18.19 -13.40
CA LYS A 166 6.11 -17.82 -14.78
C LYS A 166 7.62 -17.68 -15.00
N LYS A 167 8.41 -17.53 -13.93
CA LYS A 167 9.86 -17.27 -13.98
C LYS A 167 10.67 -18.33 -13.22
N LYS A 168 10.13 -19.55 -13.10
CA LYS A 168 10.68 -20.61 -12.26
C LYS A 168 12.17 -20.87 -12.53
N GLY A 169 12.97 -20.87 -11.46
CA GLY A 169 14.41 -21.17 -11.52
C GLY A 169 15.30 -19.97 -11.89
N GLN A 170 14.72 -18.80 -12.13
CA GLN A 170 15.48 -17.57 -12.34
C GLN A 170 15.89 -16.95 -11.00
N LYS A 171 17.05 -16.30 -11.00
CA LYS A 171 17.47 -15.45 -9.87
C LYS A 171 16.46 -14.32 -9.70
N LEU A 172 16.16 -13.98 -8.46
CA LEU A 172 15.25 -12.90 -8.12
C LEU A 172 15.94 -11.55 -8.34
N ASN A 173 15.32 -10.66 -9.13
CA ASN A 173 15.73 -9.26 -9.14
C ASN A 173 15.21 -8.60 -7.85
N ALA A 174 16.09 -8.50 -6.86
CA ALA A 174 15.80 -7.94 -5.56
C ALA A 174 15.63 -6.42 -5.58
N ALA A 175 15.93 -5.72 -6.69
CA ALA A 175 15.68 -4.29 -6.83
C ALA A 175 14.19 -3.94 -7.03
N LEU A 176 13.35 -4.92 -7.36
CA LEU A 176 11.90 -4.80 -7.45
C LEU A 176 11.25 -5.24 -6.13
N TYR A 177 10.06 -4.71 -5.82
CA TYR A 177 9.39 -5.02 -4.56
C TYR A 177 8.89 -6.47 -4.52
N HIS A 178 9.32 -7.20 -3.50
CA HIS A 178 8.94 -8.58 -3.28
C HIS A 178 8.92 -8.88 -1.77
N ARG A 179 8.09 -9.84 -1.37
CA ARG A 179 8.07 -10.35 0.02
C ARG A 179 8.50 -11.81 0.11
N LEU A 180 8.40 -12.57 -0.97
CA LEU A 180 8.72 -13.99 -0.98
C LEU A 180 9.88 -14.30 -1.91
N PHE A 181 10.73 -15.23 -1.49
CA PHE A 181 11.83 -15.75 -2.29
C PHE A 181 12.14 -17.19 -1.91
N GLN A 182 12.91 -17.88 -2.74
CA GLN A 182 13.36 -19.25 -2.49
C GLN A 182 14.88 -19.34 -2.56
N VAL A 183 15.49 -19.99 -1.59
CA VAL A 183 16.92 -20.32 -1.59
C VAL A 183 17.13 -21.81 -1.92
N GLN A 184 18.34 -22.20 -2.34
CA GLN A 184 18.63 -23.60 -2.66
C GLN A 184 18.83 -24.47 -1.41
N ALA A 185 19.49 -23.92 -0.38
CA ALA A 185 19.68 -24.62 0.89
C ALA A 185 18.38 -24.63 1.70
N LYS A 186 18.04 -25.79 2.26
CA LYS A 186 16.94 -25.89 3.22
C LYS A 186 17.42 -25.43 4.59
N ASP A 187 16.54 -24.75 5.32
CA ASP A 187 16.76 -24.41 6.71
C ASP A 187 16.63 -25.63 7.64
N ALA A 188 16.82 -25.41 8.95
CA ALA A 188 16.69 -26.45 9.97
C ALA A 188 15.29 -27.07 10.06
N MET A 189 14.26 -26.37 9.57
CA MET A 189 12.87 -26.84 9.50
C MET A 189 12.54 -27.49 8.14
N GLY A 190 13.54 -27.67 7.26
CA GLY A 190 13.39 -28.24 5.93
C GLY A 190 12.73 -27.31 4.90
N GLN A 191 12.55 -26.02 5.23
CA GLN A 191 11.97 -25.02 4.35
C GLN A 191 13.04 -24.33 3.52
N SER A 192 12.72 -24.06 2.25
CA SER A 192 13.58 -23.29 1.33
C SER A 192 12.94 -21.99 0.88
N ARG A 193 11.64 -21.82 1.15
CA ARG A 193 10.89 -20.60 0.86
C ARG A 193 10.96 -19.71 2.08
N GLN A 194 11.27 -18.45 1.86
CA GLN A 194 11.41 -17.47 2.91
C GLN A 194 10.49 -16.28 2.62
N HIS A 195 10.02 -15.66 3.71
CA HIS A 195 9.16 -14.49 3.67
C HIS A 195 9.87 -13.32 4.37
N ARG A 196 9.97 -12.19 3.68
CA ARG A 196 10.47 -10.92 4.20
C ARG A 196 9.34 -10.19 4.92
N GLY A 197 9.62 -9.57 6.06
CA GLY A 197 8.55 -8.94 6.87
C GLY A 197 7.75 -9.94 7.71
N TYR A 198 8.30 -11.14 7.96
CA TYR A 198 7.69 -12.18 8.80
C TYR A 198 6.31 -12.61 8.32
N ALA A 199 5.26 -12.38 9.12
CA ALA A 199 3.89 -12.82 8.87
C ALA A 199 2.98 -11.68 8.37
N ASP A 200 3.56 -10.54 7.99
CA ASP A 200 2.80 -9.42 7.42
C ASP A 200 2.59 -9.64 5.92
N GLU A 201 1.33 -9.79 5.53
CA GLU A 201 0.96 -9.99 4.12
C GLU A 201 1.13 -8.72 3.26
N ASN A 202 1.26 -7.54 3.85
CA ASN A 202 1.23 -6.29 3.11
C ASN A 202 2.58 -5.56 3.08
N LEU A 203 3.61 -6.13 3.68
CA LEU A 203 4.96 -5.56 3.68
C LEU A 203 5.83 -6.13 2.56
N PHE A 204 6.24 -5.26 1.63
CA PHE A 204 7.13 -5.61 0.52
C PHE A 204 8.48 -4.90 0.66
N MET A 205 9.54 -5.56 0.19
CA MET A 205 10.91 -5.04 0.30
C MET A 205 11.61 -5.05 -1.05
N ALA A 206 12.48 -4.06 -1.27
CA ALA A 206 13.35 -3.97 -2.45
C ALA A 206 14.74 -3.52 -2.02
N MET A 207 15.77 -4.24 -2.47
CA MET A 207 17.17 -3.85 -2.31
C MET A 207 17.48 -2.55 -3.06
N THR A 208 18.47 -1.81 -2.58
CA THR A 208 18.87 -0.53 -3.19
C THR A 208 20.34 -0.21 -2.97
N THR A 209 20.96 0.45 -3.94
CA THR A 209 22.33 0.96 -3.82
C THR A 209 22.38 2.40 -3.30
N GLN A 210 21.23 3.09 -3.20
CA GLN A 210 21.13 4.50 -2.83
C GLN A 210 21.90 4.83 -1.54
N SER A 211 22.70 5.90 -1.59
CA SER A 211 23.52 6.35 -0.46
C SER A 211 22.70 6.91 0.70
N LYS A 212 21.52 7.47 0.41
CA LYS A 212 20.58 8.01 1.41
C LYS A 212 19.82 6.93 2.20
N VAL A 213 19.88 5.67 1.78
CA VAL A 213 19.26 4.54 2.50
C VAL A 213 20.27 3.91 3.43
N ALA A 214 19.93 3.84 4.71
CA ALA A 214 20.75 3.18 5.71
C ALA A 214 20.80 1.67 5.44
N GLY A 215 22.00 1.10 5.46
CA GLY A 215 22.22 -0.33 5.31
C GLY A 215 22.62 -0.98 6.63
N MET A 216 22.47 -2.29 6.70
CA MET A 216 23.02 -3.10 7.76
C MET A 216 24.25 -3.85 7.25
N LYS A 217 25.24 -3.99 8.13
CA LYS A 217 26.44 -4.77 7.87
C LYS A 217 26.49 -5.93 8.84
N LEU A 218 26.83 -7.11 8.35
CA LEU A 218 27.01 -8.31 9.16
C LEU A 218 28.32 -8.97 8.77
N THR A 219 29.28 -9.02 9.69
CA THR A 219 30.50 -9.80 9.51
C THR A 219 30.26 -11.21 10.01
N THR A 220 30.19 -12.16 9.09
CA THR A 220 30.15 -13.59 9.41
C THR A 220 31.53 -14.17 9.24
N CYS A 221 31.91 -15.08 10.12
CA CYS A 221 33.20 -15.76 10.02
C CYS A 221 33.00 -17.27 10.06
N LYS A 222 33.52 -17.95 9.04
CA LYS A 222 33.44 -19.40 8.90
C LYS A 222 34.81 -20.02 9.15
N GLY A 223 34.84 -21.25 9.67
CA GLY A 223 36.05 -22.04 9.89
C GLY A 223 36.53 -22.13 11.36
N PRO A 224 37.50 -23.03 11.64
CA PRO A 224 38.04 -23.21 12.98
C PRO A 224 38.81 -21.97 13.44
N PRO A 225 38.99 -21.75 14.76
CA PRO A 225 39.58 -20.52 15.31
C PRO A 225 40.92 -20.10 14.69
N LYS A 226 41.74 -21.06 14.24
CA LYS A 226 43.06 -20.84 13.64
C LYS A 226 43.04 -20.54 12.12
N ARG A 227 41.90 -20.74 11.43
CA ARG A 227 41.73 -20.49 9.98
C ARG A 227 40.35 -19.87 9.71
N ARG A 228 40.03 -18.84 10.49
CA ARG A 228 38.75 -18.17 10.44
C ARG A 228 38.74 -17.18 9.27
N THR A 229 37.92 -17.45 8.26
CA THR A 229 37.70 -16.52 7.13
C THR A 229 36.45 -15.71 7.42
N CYS A 230 36.60 -14.40 7.49
CA CYS A 230 35.50 -13.47 7.74
C CYS A 230 35.07 -12.79 6.44
N GLN A 231 33.77 -12.76 6.19
CA GLN A 231 33.12 -12.03 5.11
C GLN A 231 32.13 -11.05 5.71
N THR A 232 32.14 -9.81 5.21
CA THR A 232 31.20 -8.78 5.62
C THR A 232 30.14 -8.60 4.55
N GLU A 233 28.91 -8.94 4.88
CA GLU A 233 27.74 -8.68 4.06
C GLU A 233 27.22 -7.27 4.35
N SER A 234 26.84 -6.53 3.32
CA SER A 234 26.26 -5.20 3.47
C SER A 234 25.03 -5.07 2.59
N GLN A 235 23.86 -4.97 3.22
CA GLN A 235 22.59 -4.90 2.50
C GLN A 235 21.80 -3.66 2.90
N LYS A 236 21.07 -3.11 1.92
CA LYS A 236 20.19 -1.95 2.07
C LYS A 236 18.85 -2.29 1.47
N PHE A 237 17.78 -2.00 2.20
CA PHE A 237 16.42 -2.27 1.76
C PHE A 237 15.55 -1.03 1.90
N SER A 238 14.63 -0.91 0.95
CA SER A 238 13.48 -0.02 1.00
C SER A 238 12.21 -0.85 1.15
N TYR A 239 11.19 -0.26 1.76
CA TYR A 239 9.94 -0.94 2.11
C TYR A 239 8.79 -0.28 1.36
N ALA A 240 7.75 -1.06 1.06
CA ALA A 240 6.51 -0.58 0.46
C ALA A 240 5.32 -1.31 1.07
N ILE A 241 4.23 -0.56 1.21
CA ILE A 241 2.91 -1.06 1.61
C ILE A 241 1.94 -0.65 0.49
N PRO A 242 1.20 -1.58 -0.12
CA PRO A 242 0.22 -1.25 -1.13
C PRO A 242 -0.94 -0.51 -0.49
N LEU A 243 -1.28 0.67 -1.00
CA LEU A 243 -2.35 1.50 -0.44
C LEU A 243 -3.68 1.29 -1.17
N GLU A 244 -3.68 1.48 -2.49
CA GLU A 244 -4.90 1.51 -3.30
C GLU A 244 -4.63 1.04 -4.73
N LEU A 245 -5.64 0.46 -5.37
CA LEU A 245 -5.72 0.35 -6.83
C LEU A 245 -6.58 1.48 -7.37
N ILE A 246 -6.06 2.19 -8.38
CA ILE A 246 -6.70 3.36 -8.97
C ILE A 246 -7.00 3.07 -10.44
N TYR A 247 -8.28 3.11 -10.80
CA TYR A 247 -8.72 3.01 -12.19
C TYR A 247 -8.77 4.39 -12.80
N LEU A 248 -7.87 4.62 -13.76
CA LEU A 248 -7.87 5.84 -14.54
C LEU A 248 -8.89 5.72 -15.68
N THR A 249 -9.51 6.84 -16.02
CA THR A 249 -10.46 6.91 -17.14
C THR A 249 -10.00 7.98 -18.11
N PRO A 250 -10.40 7.92 -19.40
CA PRO A 250 -10.11 8.97 -20.37
C PRO A 250 -10.61 10.36 -19.94
N LEU A 251 -11.60 10.44 -19.03
CA LEU A 251 -12.13 11.70 -18.50
C LEU A 251 -11.06 12.59 -17.87
N ASN A 252 -9.99 11.99 -17.33
CA ASN A 252 -8.92 12.74 -16.68
C ASN A 252 -8.12 13.62 -17.67
N ARG A 253 -8.21 13.36 -18.97
CA ARG A 253 -7.58 14.17 -20.03
C ARG A 253 -8.61 14.73 -21.01
N TRP A 254 -9.89 14.55 -20.73
CA TRP A 254 -10.96 14.97 -21.63
C TRP A 254 -11.15 16.48 -21.54
N ASN A 255 -10.69 17.17 -22.57
CA ASN A 255 -10.71 18.63 -22.67
C ASN A 255 -11.50 19.07 -23.92
N PRO A 256 -12.84 18.98 -23.90
CA PRO A 256 -13.67 19.29 -25.07
C PRO A 256 -13.68 20.77 -25.44
N TYR A 257 -13.29 21.65 -24.51
CA TYR A 257 -13.24 23.10 -24.72
C TYR A 257 -11.84 23.60 -25.11
N ASP A 258 -10.88 22.70 -25.33
CA ASP A 258 -9.47 23.05 -25.66
C ASP A 258 -8.87 24.10 -24.68
N LEU A 259 -9.17 23.93 -23.39
CA LEU A 259 -8.65 24.79 -22.33
C LEU A 259 -7.12 24.67 -22.27
N GLU A 260 -6.43 25.80 -22.19
CA GLU A 260 -4.97 25.82 -22.11
C GLU A 260 -4.50 25.21 -20.78
N TYR A 261 -3.52 24.30 -20.84
CA TYR A 261 -2.80 23.81 -19.66
C TYR A 261 -1.47 24.53 -19.53
N LYS A 262 -1.33 25.33 -18.49
CA LYS A 262 -0.20 26.24 -18.27
C LYS A 262 0.94 25.64 -17.44
N GLY A 263 0.90 24.33 -17.21
CA GLY A 263 1.94 23.61 -16.48
C GLY A 263 1.81 23.71 -14.96
N ASP A 264 2.95 23.66 -14.28
CA ASP A 264 3.04 23.73 -12.81
C ASP A 264 2.63 25.13 -12.31
N GLU A 265 1.70 25.19 -11.34
CA GLU A 265 1.24 26.42 -10.68
C GLU A 265 2.41 27.30 -10.17
N ARG A 266 3.55 26.70 -9.80
CA ARG A 266 4.70 27.43 -9.25
C ARG A 266 5.49 28.19 -10.32
N LEU A 267 5.41 27.76 -11.57
CA LEU A 267 6.12 28.37 -12.69
C LEU A 267 5.44 29.67 -13.13
N PRO A 268 6.18 30.61 -13.76
CA PRO A 268 5.62 31.90 -14.18
C PRO A 268 4.34 31.77 -15.02
N HIS A 269 4.30 30.82 -15.96
CA HIS A 269 3.12 30.59 -16.81
C HIS A 269 1.92 30.03 -16.01
N GLY A 270 2.16 29.08 -15.10
CA GLY A 270 1.11 28.48 -14.27
C GLY A 270 0.48 29.47 -13.27
N LYS A 271 1.22 30.48 -12.80
CA LYS A 271 0.71 31.56 -11.93
C LYS A 271 -0.30 32.47 -12.64
N THR A 272 -0.25 32.56 -13.97
CA THR A 272 -1.17 33.42 -14.75
C THR A 272 -2.63 32.99 -14.62
N VAL A 273 -2.89 31.73 -14.26
CA VAL A 273 -4.25 31.18 -14.05
C VAL A 273 -5.03 31.96 -12.98
N LEU A 274 -4.34 32.44 -11.94
CA LEU A 274 -4.91 33.18 -10.81
C LEU A 274 -4.67 34.70 -10.87
N GLN A 275 -3.94 35.17 -11.89
CA GLN A 275 -3.56 36.57 -12.02
C GLN A 275 -4.79 37.49 -12.14
N GLY A 276 -4.71 38.70 -11.58
CA GLY A 276 -5.82 39.65 -11.58
C GLY A 276 -6.92 39.35 -10.56
N GLY A 277 -6.65 38.52 -9.54
CA GLY A 277 -7.63 38.18 -8.50
C GLY A 277 -8.70 37.19 -8.97
N ARG A 278 -8.38 36.37 -9.98
CA ARG A 278 -9.22 35.30 -10.50
C ARG A 278 -9.37 34.20 -9.45
N ASN A 279 -10.61 33.76 -9.23
CA ASN A 279 -10.95 32.83 -8.14
C ASN A 279 -11.89 31.69 -8.60
N GLY A 280 -12.05 31.52 -9.91
CA GLY A 280 -12.92 30.51 -10.53
C GLY A 280 -14.38 30.93 -10.58
N GLY A 281 -14.69 32.23 -10.47
CA GLY A 281 -16.04 32.76 -10.62
C GLY A 281 -16.60 32.55 -12.02
N LYS A 282 -17.92 32.70 -12.18
CA LYS A 282 -18.62 32.43 -13.46
C LYS A 282 -18.62 33.62 -14.44
N THR A 283 -17.95 34.72 -14.10
CA THR A 283 -17.80 35.90 -14.95
C THR A 283 -16.42 35.92 -15.59
N PRO A 284 -16.24 36.54 -16.77
CA PRO A 284 -14.95 36.59 -17.45
C PRO A 284 -13.81 37.12 -16.60
N ASP A 285 -14.07 38.12 -15.74
CA ASP A 285 -13.05 38.74 -14.87
C ASP A 285 -12.64 37.87 -13.67
N LYS A 286 -13.50 36.93 -13.25
CA LYS A 286 -13.29 36.08 -12.07
C LYS A 286 -12.97 34.62 -12.42
N ALA A 287 -13.28 34.18 -13.64
CA ALA A 287 -12.94 32.86 -14.15
C ALA A 287 -11.43 32.63 -14.15
N TYR A 288 -10.98 31.38 -14.07
CA TYR A 288 -9.55 31.07 -14.21
C TYR A 288 -9.09 31.27 -15.66
N ASN A 289 -7.86 31.73 -15.85
CA ASN A 289 -7.29 31.88 -17.19
C ASN A 289 -6.56 30.59 -17.60
N GLY A 290 -7.30 29.62 -18.13
CA GLY A 290 -6.82 28.27 -18.39
C GLY A 290 -6.73 27.41 -17.12
N THR A 291 -5.92 26.34 -17.19
CA THR A 291 -5.73 25.35 -16.12
C THR A 291 -4.24 25.21 -15.76
N ASN A 292 -3.94 24.74 -14.55
CA ASN A 292 -2.57 24.39 -14.11
C ASN A 292 -2.59 23.13 -13.25
N SER A 293 -1.42 22.71 -12.75
CA SER A 293 -1.25 21.48 -11.94
C SER A 293 -2.18 21.41 -10.72
N LYS A 294 -2.49 22.54 -10.07
CA LYS A 294 -3.35 22.61 -8.87
C LYS A 294 -4.82 22.93 -9.16
N LYS A 295 -5.09 23.69 -10.22
CA LYS A 295 -6.43 24.09 -10.69
C LYS A 295 -6.74 23.36 -11.98
N TYR A 296 -6.86 22.04 -11.85
CA TYR A 296 -7.08 21.13 -12.98
C TYR A 296 -8.57 20.88 -13.23
N TYR A 297 -9.22 21.82 -13.92
CA TYR A 297 -10.67 21.82 -14.18
C TYR A 297 -10.96 21.79 -15.69
N GLN A 298 -11.18 20.60 -16.26
CA GLN A 298 -11.40 20.42 -17.71
C GLN A 298 -12.76 19.81 -18.06
N THR A 299 -13.32 19.01 -17.16
CA THR A 299 -14.54 18.24 -17.43
C THR A 299 -15.75 19.18 -17.42
N PRO A 300 -16.58 19.20 -18.47
CA PRO A 300 -17.80 19.99 -18.49
C PRO A 300 -18.70 19.68 -17.29
N SER A 301 -19.22 20.71 -16.62
CA SER A 301 -20.16 20.52 -15.51
C SER A 301 -21.45 19.80 -15.92
N THR A 302 -21.86 19.93 -17.18
CA THR A 302 -23.03 19.26 -17.75
C THR A 302 -22.85 17.75 -17.95
N PHE A 303 -21.62 17.24 -17.88
CA PHE A 303 -21.35 15.81 -18.02
C PHE A 303 -21.86 15.01 -16.81
N PHE A 304 -21.83 15.62 -15.64
CA PHE A 304 -22.30 15.01 -14.39
C PHE A 304 -23.71 15.48 -14.06
N SER A 305 -24.59 14.54 -13.73
CA SER A 305 -25.98 14.83 -13.33
C SER A 305 -26.17 14.96 -11.82
N GLY A 306 -25.19 14.51 -11.03
CA GLY A 306 -25.25 14.49 -9.56
C GLY A 306 -24.18 15.34 -8.87
N LEU A 307 -24.34 15.50 -7.55
CA LEU A 307 -23.33 16.08 -6.67
C LEU A 307 -22.25 15.03 -6.33
N GLU A 308 -21.12 15.50 -5.77
CA GLU A 308 -20.13 14.59 -5.22
C GLU A 308 -20.70 13.73 -4.10
N VAL A 309 -20.36 12.44 -4.10
CA VAL A 309 -20.75 11.51 -3.05
C VAL A 309 -19.91 11.80 -1.80
N SER A 310 -20.58 12.22 -0.71
CA SER A 310 -19.95 12.43 0.60
C SER A 310 -18.83 13.48 0.60
N SER A 311 -19.17 14.74 0.30
CA SER A 311 -18.25 15.89 0.41
C SER A 311 -17.70 16.04 1.83
N ASP A 312 -16.38 16.01 2.00
CA ASP A 312 -15.72 16.28 3.28
C ASP A 312 -15.55 17.81 3.46
N ALA A 313 -15.61 18.30 4.69
CA ALA A 313 -15.31 19.71 5.01
C ALA A 313 -13.86 20.09 4.63
N ALA A 314 -12.97 19.10 4.50
CA ALA A 314 -11.59 19.28 4.04
C ALA A 314 -11.42 19.23 2.51
N ASP A 315 -12.47 18.96 1.73
CA ASP A 315 -12.39 18.93 0.25
C ASP A 315 -12.50 20.38 -0.28
N THR A 316 -11.34 21.00 -0.54
CA THR A 316 -11.20 22.42 -0.92
C THR A 316 -11.51 22.72 -2.40
N THR A 317 -11.94 21.73 -3.18
CA THR A 317 -12.32 21.89 -4.58
C THR A 317 -13.74 22.43 -4.70
N LYS A 318 -13.89 23.58 -5.36
CA LYS A 318 -15.21 24.12 -5.69
C LYS A 318 -15.88 23.20 -6.71
N ASN A 319 -17.11 22.78 -6.43
CA ASN A 319 -17.86 21.83 -7.27
C ASN A 319 -17.99 22.26 -8.74
N ASN A 320 -18.16 23.56 -9.00
CA ASN A 320 -18.20 24.12 -10.35
C ASN A 320 -17.39 25.42 -10.38
N VAL A 321 -16.51 25.59 -11.36
CA VAL A 321 -15.72 26.80 -11.57
C VAL A 321 -15.82 27.29 -13.01
N GLY A 322 -15.68 28.60 -13.21
CA GLY A 322 -15.49 29.18 -14.54
C GLY A 322 -14.03 29.13 -14.95
N VAL A 323 -13.77 28.67 -16.18
CA VAL A 323 -12.44 28.68 -16.81
C VAL A 323 -12.57 29.32 -18.20
N LEU A 324 -11.68 30.23 -18.53
CA LEU A 324 -11.58 30.81 -19.86
C LEU A 324 -10.94 29.80 -20.83
N ASP A 325 -11.59 29.63 -21.98
CA ASP A 325 -10.97 28.98 -23.13
C ASP A 325 -10.02 29.95 -23.86
N LYS A 326 -9.37 29.48 -24.93
CA LYS A 326 -8.43 30.29 -25.74
C LYS A 326 -9.09 31.50 -26.42
N ASN A 327 -10.43 31.53 -26.48
CA ASN A 327 -11.22 32.60 -27.09
C ASN A 327 -11.85 33.51 -26.01
N ASP A 328 -11.33 33.49 -24.78
CA ASP A 328 -11.84 34.25 -23.63
C ASP A 328 -13.32 33.98 -23.29
N THR A 329 -13.85 32.83 -23.72
CA THR A 329 -15.22 32.42 -23.38
C THR A 329 -15.20 31.64 -22.08
N VAL A 330 -16.09 32.00 -21.15
CA VAL A 330 -16.22 31.29 -19.86
C VAL A 330 -16.89 29.93 -20.07
N ARG A 331 -16.18 28.87 -19.70
CA ARG A 331 -16.67 27.50 -19.65
C ARG A 331 -16.85 27.07 -18.20
N ILE A 332 -17.99 26.45 -17.90
CA ILE A 332 -18.27 25.94 -16.56
C ILE A 332 -17.81 24.49 -16.47
N THR A 333 -16.73 24.27 -15.73
CA THR A 333 -16.07 22.97 -15.58
C THR A 333 -16.02 22.50 -14.13
N GLN A 334 -15.76 21.21 -13.97
CA GLN A 334 -15.46 20.57 -12.70
C GLN A 334 -14.04 20.01 -12.69
N ALA A 335 -13.56 19.65 -11.50
CA ALA A 335 -12.24 19.08 -11.32
C ALA A 335 -12.10 17.75 -12.08
N SER A 336 -11.09 17.63 -12.92
CA SER A 336 -10.83 16.42 -13.73
C SER A 336 -9.86 15.45 -13.06
N GLY A 337 -9.58 15.67 -11.77
CA GLY A 337 -8.71 14.81 -10.98
C GLY A 337 -9.34 13.46 -10.66
N VAL A 338 -8.50 12.55 -10.18
CA VAL A 338 -8.92 11.23 -9.68
C VAL A 338 -9.77 11.41 -8.42
N ARG A 339 -10.97 10.82 -8.40
CA ARG A 339 -11.91 10.86 -7.26
C ARG A 339 -12.06 9.46 -6.64
N ILE A 340 -12.63 9.35 -5.44
CA ILE A 340 -13.01 8.02 -4.93
C ILE A 340 -14.21 7.52 -5.74
N PHE A 341 -15.24 8.35 -5.84
CA PHE A 341 -16.39 8.17 -6.73
C PHE A 341 -16.46 9.33 -7.71
N LEU A 342 -16.69 9.03 -8.98
CA LEU A 342 -17.16 10.03 -9.92
C LEU A 342 -18.60 10.43 -9.53
N PRO A 343 -18.99 11.69 -9.72
CA PRO A 343 -20.38 12.07 -9.66
C PRO A 343 -21.20 11.24 -10.65
N GLU A 344 -22.50 11.17 -10.44
CA GLU A 344 -23.40 10.43 -11.31
C GLU A 344 -23.26 10.87 -12.77
N ILE A 345 -23.05 9.90 -13.66
CA ILE A 345 -23.01 10.09 -15.11
C ILE A 345 -24.32 9.56 -15.69
N LYS A 346 -25.04 10.40 -16.42
CA LYS A 346 -26.33 10.03 -17.03
C LYS A 346 -26.19 8.78 -17.89
N GLY A 347 -26.97 7.74 -17.59
CA GLY A 347 -26.99 6.47 -18.31
C GLY A 347 -25.91 5.45 -17.88
N VAL A 348 -24.99 5.83 -16.98
CA VAL A 348 -23.93 4.94 -16.45
C VAL A 348 -24.05 4.77 -14.94
N GLY A 349 -24.44 5.82 -14.22
CA GLY A 349 -24.53 5.83 -12.76
C GLY A 349 -23.25 6.32 -12.08
N ILE A 350 -23.05 5.92 -10.83
CA ILE A 350 -21.90 6.30 -9.99
C ILE A 350 -20.78 5.27 -10.18
N LEU A 351 -19.58 5.74 -10.51
CA LEU A 351 -18.41 4.88 -10.72
C LEU A 351 -17.35 5.12 -9.64
N ARG A 352 -16.86 4.05 -9.01
CA ARG A 352 -15.70 4.10 -8.12
C ARG A 352 -14.40 3.99 -8.91
N GLN A 353 -13.47 4.91 -8.67
CA GLN A 353 -12.12 4.86 -9.27
C GLN A 353 -11.05 4.36 -8.29
N ARG A 354 -11.19 4.64 -6.99
CA ARG A 354 -10.18 4.29 -5.97
C ARG A 354 -10.65 3.12 -5.11
N TYR A 355 -9.85 2.07 -5.04
CA TYR A 355 -10.10 0.87 -4.27
C TYR A 355 -9.00 0.71 -3.22
N PRO A 356 -9.22 1.18 -1.99
CA PRO A 356 -8.27 1.00 -0.90
C PRO A 356 -8.06 -0.48 -0.61
N ILE A 357 -6.81 -0.94 -0.69
CA ILE A 357 -6.39 -2.30 -0.35
C ILE A 357 -5.43 -2.32 0.85
N MET A 358 -5.24 -1.16 1.48
CA MET A 358 -4.29 -0.98 2.56
C MET A 358 -4.62 -1.84 3.79
N PRO A 359 -3.60 -2.41 4.44
CA PRO A 359 -3.77 -3.15 5.68
C PRO A 359 -4.20 -2.25 6.84
N VAL A 360 -4.91 -2.83 7.80
CA VAL A 360 -4.96 -2.30 9.17
C VAL A 360 -3.78 -2.85 9.95
N HIS A 361 -3.10 -1.96 10.69
CA HIS A 361 -1.88 -2.26 11.47
C HIS A 361 -1.97 -3.52 12.34
N GLY A 362 -3.17 -3.90 12.80
CA GLY A 362 -3.39 -5.08 13.62
C GLY A 362 -3.46 -6.42 12.87
N GLU A 363 -3.58 -6.41 11.54
CA GLU A 363 -3.94 -7.59 10.73
C GLU A 363 -2.98 -8.78 10.88
N GLY A 364 -1.70 -8.52 11.17
CA GLY A 364 -0.70 -9.57 11.40
C GLY A 364 -0.77 -10.24 12.77
N SER A 365 -1.44 -9.64 13.76
CA SER A 365 -1.42 -10.10 15.15
C SER A 365 -2.24 -11.38 15.37
N PRO A 366 -1.84 -12.26 16.30
CA PRO A 366 -2.65 -13.43 16.66
C PRO A 366 -4.05 -13.06 17.13
N VAL A 367 -4.18 -11.97 17.90
CA VAL A 367 -5.48 -11.47 18.38
C VAL A 367 -6.40 -11.10 17.22
N TRP A 368 -5.86 -10.41 16.21
CA TRP A 368 -6.65 -10.05 15.03
C TRP A 368 -7.09 -11.28 14.24
N LYS A 369 -6.20 -12.27 14.08
CA LYS A 369 -6.52 -13.52 13.38
C LYS A 369 -7.65 -14.28 14.07
N GLU A 370 -7.61 -14.39 15.39
CA GLU A 370 -8.70 -14.99 16.18
C GLU A 370 -9.98 -14.16 16.10
N LEU A 371 -9.90 -12.83 16.18
CA LEU A 371 -11.07 -11.95 16.07
C LEU A 371 -11.75 -12.06 14.69
N GLU A 372 -10.96 -12.08 13.62
CA GLU A 372 -11.44 -12.27 12.25
C GLU A 372 -12.07 -13.66 12.07
N ALA A 373 -11.47 -14.70 12.67
CA ALA A 373 -12.06 -16.03 12.68
C ALA A 373 -13.42 -16.06 13.39
N VAL A 374 -13.53 -15.43 14.57
CA VAL A 374 -14.80 -15.30 15.30
C VAL A 374 -15.83 -14.49 14.52
N LYS A 375 -15.40 -13.42 13.85
CA LYS A 375 -16.26 -12.65 12.95
C LYS A 375 -16.78 -13.52 11.80
N ASP A 376 -15.92 -14.30 11.16
CA ASP A 376 -16.31 -15.20 10.08
C ASP A 376 -17.30 -16.28 10.55
N LEU A 377 -17.08 -16.82 11.76
CA LEU A 377 -18.01 -17.74 12.41
C LEU A 377 -19.39 -17.06 12.56
N LEU A 378 -19.46 -15.84 13.11
CA LEU A 378 -20.72 -15.14 13.34
C LEU A 378 -21.43 -14.76 12.03
N MET A 379 -20.69 -14.17 11.10
CA MET A 379 -21.23 -13.61 9.85
C MET A 379 -21.59 -14.70 8.84
N ASN A 380 -20.89 -15.83 8.84
CA ASN A 380 -21.21 -17.00 8.02
C ASN A 380 -21.61 -18.19 8.91
N SER A 381 -22.40 -17.93 9.97
CA SER A 381 -22.79 -18.94 10.97
C SER A 381 -23.44 -20.17 10.37
N GLN A 382 -24.25 -20.02 9.31
CA GLN A 382 -24.81 -21.16 8.57
C GLN A 382 -23.76 -22.00 7.84
N THR A 383 -22.63 -21.43 7.43
CA THR A 383 -21.55 -22.16 6.75
C THR A 383 -20.60 -22.82 7.75
N TYR A 384 -20.34 -22.16 8.87
CA TYR A 384 -19.40 -22.62 9.89
C TYR A 384 -20.09 -23.18 11.14
N PHE A 385 -21.38 -23.51 11.07
CA PHE A 385 -22.16 -23.98 12.22
C PHE A 385 -21.49 -25.15 12.95
N TYR A 386 -20.81 -26.05 12.21
CA TYR A 386 -20.11 -27.22 12.73
C TYR A 386 -18.89 -26.89 13.62
N MET A 387 -18.40 -25.64 13.60
CA MET A 387 -17.32 -25.18 14.48
C MET A 387 -17.83 -24.71 15.83
N TYR A 388 -19.13 -24.48 15.98
CA TYR A 388 -19.73 -24.10 17.26
C TYR A 388 -19.94 -25.32 18.14
N ARG A 389 -19.68 -25.17 19.44
CA ARG A 389 -20.04 -26.19 20.45
C ARG A 389 -21.56 -26.28 20.63
N GLU A 390 -22.25 -25.15 20.52
CA GLU A 390 -23.70 -25.02 20.69
C GLU A 390 -24.25 -24.07 19.61
N PRO A 391 -25.46 -24.33 19.07
CA PRO A 391 -26.04 -23.50 18.02
C PRO A 391 -26.35 -22.08 18.53
N LEU A 392 -26.09 -21.06 17.69
CA LEU A 392 -26.34 -19.65 18.01
C LEU A 392 -27.83 -19.26 18.05
N ALA A 393 -28.71 -20.05 17.42
CA ALA A 393 -30.15 -19.80 17.37
C ALA A 393 -30.94 -21.01 17.87
N GLY A 394 -31.80 -20.77 18.86
CA GLY A 394 -32.49 -21.78 19.68
C GLY A 394 -33.62 -22.58 19.03
N SER A 395 -33.51 -22.98 17.77
CA SER A 395 -34.42 -24.00 17.24
C SER A 395 -33.75 -24.89 16.19
N GLY A 396 -33.60 -26.16 16.55
CA GLY A 396 -33.76 -27.26 15.60
C GLY A 396 -32.52 -27.64 14.79
N VAL A 397 -32.10 -28.88 15.07
CA VAL A 397 -31.05 -29.67 14.43
C VAL A 397 -29.64 -29.32 14.88
N VAL A 398 -29.07 -30.23 15.67
CA VAL A 398 -27.63 -30.43 15.79
C VAL A 398 -27.23 -31.32 14.60
N PRO A 399 -26.54 -30.83 13.56
CA PRO A 399 -26.08 -31.70 12.47
C PRO A 399 -24.63 -32.11 12.71
N THR A 400 -24.38 -33.39 12.50
CA THR A 400 -23.40 -34.22 13.19
C THR A 400 -22.05 -34.42 12.51
N GLU A 401 -21.72 -33.75 11.41
CA GLU A 401 -20.40 -33.94 10.80
C GLU A 401 -19.93 -32.70 10.00
N PRO A 402 -18.63 -32.35 10.08
CA PRO A 402 -18.05 -31.33 9.20
C PRO A 402 -18.24 -31.76 7.73
N PRO A 403 -18.40 -30.82 6.78
CA PRO A 403 -18.44 -31.19 5.36
C PRO A 403 -17.20 -32.02 5.01
N GLU A 404 -17.38 -33.16 4.33
CA GLU A 404 -16.27 -34.00 3.85
C GLU A 404 -15.34 -33.14 2.98
N ARG A 405 -14.28 -32.64 3.60
CA ARG A 405 -13.19 -31.97 2.92
C ARG A 405 -12.06 -32.99 2.87
N PRO A 406 -11.59 -33.39 1.69
CA PRO A 406 -10.38 -34.21 1.60
C PRO A 406 -9.23 -33.38 2.16
N ILE A 407 -8.90 -33.58 3.44
CA ILE A 407 -7.73 -32.98 4.08
C ILE A 407 -6.52 -33.74 3.54
N THR A 408 -6.00 -33.30 2.41
CA THR A 408 -4.65 -33.72 2.01
C THR A 408 -3.69 -32.97 2.91
N LEU A 409 -3.33 -33.57 4.05
CA LEU A 409 -2.18 -33.12 4.83
C LEU A 409 -0.99 -33.06 3.85
N ARG A 410 -0.45 -31.85 3.61
CA ARG A 410 0.72 -31.63 2.75
C ARG A 410 2.02 -32.16 3.39
N MET A 411 1.96 -33.32 4.03
CA MET A 411 3.13 -34.10 4.49
C MET A 411 3.93 -34.65 3.30
N GLN A 412 3.35 -34.75 2.10
CA GLN A 412 4.00 -35.30 0.92
C GLN A 412 5.22 -34.51 0.42
N TYR A 413 5.38 -33.24 0.81
CA TYR A 413 6.60 -32.48 0.50
C TYR A 413 7.75 -32.76 1.48
N ALA A 414 7.48 -33.37 2.64
CA ALA A 414 8.49 -33.79 3.61
C ALA A 414 8.99 -35.23 3.36
N MET A 415 8.20 -36.07 2.67
CA MET A 415 8.49 -37.52 2.53
C MET A 415 9.34 -37.92 1.31
N LYS A 416 10.09 -37.01 0.68
CA LYS A 416 11.23 -37.44 -0.15
C LYS A 416 12.49 -37.57 0.72
N THR A 417 12.47 -38.57 1.60
CA THR A 417 13.64 -39.05 2.34
C THR A 417 14.40 -40.04 1.45
N PRO A 418 15.72 -39.90 1.24
CA PRO A 418 16.57 -41.07 1.12
C PRO A 418 16.78 -41.66 2.52
N GLN A 419 16.51 -42.96 2.62
CA GLN A 419 16.63 -43.88 3.75
C GLN A 419 17.28 -43.40 5.06
N VAL A 420 16.45 -43.42 6.11
CA VAL A 420 16.68 -43.81 7.52
C VAL A 420 18.14 -43.80 8.04
N ARG A 421 18.37 -42.97 9.06
CA ARG A 421 19.00 -43.41 10.34
C ARG A 421 18.46 -42.56 11.49
N THR A 422 17.62 -43.20 12.30
CA THR A 422 17.09 -42.71 13.57
C THR A 422 18.22 -42.41 14.55
N LEU A 423 18.23 -41.23 15.15
CA LEU A 423 18.91 -40.96 16.41
C LEU A 423 18.04 -39.98 17.22
N MET A 424 17.26 -40.54 18.14
CA MET A 424 16.70 -39.79 19.26
C MET A 424 17.85 -39.36 20.16
N LYS A 425 17.87 -38.09 20.58
CA LYS A 425 18.43 -37.71 21.88
C LYS A 425 17.52 -36.69 22.55
N SER A 426 17.02 -37.10 23.71
CA SER A 426 16.49 -36.25 24.77
C SER A 426 17.65 -35.56 25.49
N LEU A 427 17.63 -34.23 25.54
CA LEU A 427 17.64 -33.38 26.73
C LEU A 427 17.47 -31.93 26.26
#